data_AF-A0A6P0ZTL5-F1
#
_entry.id   AF-A0A6P0ZTL5-F1
#
_cell.length_a   1.000
_cell.length_b   1.000
_cell.length_c   1.000
_cell.angle_alpha   90.00
_cell.angle_beta   90.00
_cell.angle_gamma   90.00
#
_symmetry.space_group_name_H-M   'P 1'
#
loop_
_entity.id
_entity.type
_entity.pdbx_description
1 polymer ?
#
loop_
_entity_poly.entity_id
_entity_poly.type
_entity_poly.pdbx_seq_one_letter_code
_entity_poly.pdbx_strand_id
1 'polypeptide(L)'
;MSVEAKDGLRFIRTPSNSLDDSFENQTEWPRLSCPQANQLALEFGDLRVDRNLQISGDLAVGGLSINEFSRDGNLAGNSDLAIPTEQAVKTYIDNQITQVNHTKAALNGAVEQDFAANHLSVSSNLQVSGNLEVNSGLHTTGAVSIDGNLTVSNGITTNELSVIDSVTTPLTINNTLTVNSAIAASSLRVTETVTAGKFHGDGSMLTGITKWSLAYAHDKTGQKIAGDINSLIEAIEGGHSVRVLMEGNDLQYVTDAENLWIKNGIVYAQNTSHVSVTFQGDVLKFKDDSYWWMVIVSTKGDRDMIRWNVGEHKSRGHTQNKVAIKWFIG
;
A
#
# COMPACT_ATOMS: atom_id res chain seq x y z
N MET A 1 108.17 -37.86 26.73
CA MET A 1 108.38 -36.63 27.54
C MET A 1 107.66 -35.52 26.78
N SER A 2 106.36 -35.32 27.04
CA SER A 2 105.82 -34.28 27.95
C SER A 2 106.09 -32.87 27.37
N VAL A 3 105.15 -31.99 27.02
CA VAL A 3 103.70 -31.83 27.28
C VAL A 3 103.04 -31.18 26.04
N GLU A 4 101.77 -31.54 25.83
CA GLU A 4 100.82 -31.06 24.81
C GLU A 4 100.33 -29.61 25.00
N ALA A 5 100.03 -29.00 23.83
CA ALA A 5 98.92 -28.10 23.48
C ALA A 5 98.69 -26.77 24.24
N LYS A 6 98.61 -25.65 23.51
CA LYS A 6 97.33 -25.06 23.03
C LYS A 6 97.53 -23.63 22.47
N ASP A 7 96.91 -23.38 21.32
CA ASP A 7 96.29 -22.14 20.83
C ASP A 7 97.07 -20.81 20.79
N GLY A 8 97.14 -20.25 19.57
CA GLY A 8 97.20 -18.81 19.31
C GLY A 8 98.60 -18.19 19.22
N LEU A 9 98.86 -17.49 18.11
CA LEU A 9 99.90 -16.46 18.06
C LEU A 9 99.60 -15.42 19.16
N ARG A 10 100.41 -15.36 20.23
CA ARG A 10 100.29 -14.33 21.28
C ARG A 10 101.14 -13.10 20.93
N PHE A 11 100.51 -11.95 20.72
CA PHE A 11 101.17 -10.66 20.88
C PHE A 11 100.91 -10.15 22.29
N ILE A 12 101.90 -10.27 23.18
CA ILE A 12 101.88 -9.58 24.47
C ILE A 12 102.30 -8.13 24.21
N ARG A 13 101.35 -7.18 24.28
CA ARG A 13 101.70 -5.77 24.50
C ARG A 13 101.39 -5.42 25.95
N THR A 14 102.42 -5.42 26.80
CA THR A 14 102.37 -4.68 28.07
C THR A 14 102.72 -3.21 27.80
N PRO A 15 102.01 -2.26 28.43
CA PRO A 15 102.00 -0.86 28.02
C PRO A 15 103.14 -0.07 28.67
N SER A 16 103.85 0.75 27.89
CA SER A 16 104.54 1.91 28.45
C SER A 16 104.01 3.15 27.77
N ASN A 17 103.47 4.04 28.59
CA ASN A 17 103.22 5.43 28.24
C ASN A 17 104.45 5.98 27.48
N SER A 18 104.20 6.69 26.38
CA SER A 18 105.16 7.29 25.43
C SER A 18 105.83 6.33 24.43
N LEU A 19 105.29 6.30 23.22
CA LEU A 19 105.95 6.12 21.92
C LEU A 19 105.01 6.82 20.92
N ASP A 20 105.06 8.14 20.75
CA ASP A 20 105.89 8.79 19.72
C ASP A 20 106.85 7.83 19.00
N ASP A 21 106.27 6.87 18.28
CA ASP A 21 106.93 6.26 17.14
C ASP A 21 106.33 6.95 15.93
N SER A 22 107.11 7.83 15.34
CA SER A 22 106.81 8.44 14.06
C SER A 22 106.45 7.32 13.09
N PHE A 23 105.20 7.32 12.64
CA PHE A 23 104.74 6.52 11.51
C PHE A 23 105.66 6.84 10.32
N GLU A 24 106.74 6.07 10.17
CA GLU A 24 107.47 6.05 8.93
C GLU A 24 106.47 5.63 7.86
N ASN A 25 106.43 6.46 6.82
CA ASN A 25 105.54 6.40 5.68
C ASN A 25 105.76 5.07 4.92
N GLN A 26 105.21 3.97 5.45
CA GLN A 26 105.10 2.71 4.73
C GLN A 26 103.84 2.76 3.88
N THR A 27 104.03 2.69 2.56
CA THR A 27 102.96 2.78 1.58
C THR A 27 102.07 1.52 1.57
N GLU A 28 102.51 0.44 2.22
CA GLU A 28 101.74 -0.79 2.46
C GLU A 28 102.08 -1.38 3.84
N TRP A 29 101.05 -1.68 4.64
CA TRP A 29 101.21 -2.43 5.89
C TRP A 29 101.51 -3.91 5.60
N PRO A 30 102.30 -4.61 6.44
CA PRO A 30 102.59 -6.02 6.24
C PRO A 30 101.29 -6.83 6.16
N ARG A 31 101.12 -7.57 5.05
CA ARG A 31 100.01 -8.53 4.91
C ARG A 31 100.20 -9.63 5.97
N LEU A 32 99.38 -9.60 7.00
CA LEU A 32 99.29 -10.70 7.97
C LEU A 32 98.69 -11.91 7.25
N SER A 33 99.55 -12.81 6.80
CA SER A 33 99.15 -14.08 6.18
C SER A 33 99.92 -15.22 6.84
N CYS A 34 99.20 -16.25 7.28
CA CYS A 34 99.79 -17.48 7.82
C CYS A 34 99.28 -18.66 6.97
N PRO A 35 99.97 -19.02 5.89
CA PRO A 35 99.43 -19.96 4.89
C PRO A 35 99.19 -21.39 5.41
N GLN A 36 99.78 -21.74 6.56
CA GLN A 36 99.69 -23.08 7.17
C GLN A 36 98.71 -23.14 8.35
N ALA A 37 98.15 -22.02 8.79
CA ALA A 37 97.19 -21.98 9.89
C ALA A 37 95.76 -22.00 9.34
N ASN A 38 94.92 -22.87 9.90
CA ASN A 38 93.50 -22.96 9.53
C ASN A 38 92.65 -21.85 10.17
N GLN A 39 93.23 -21.04 11.07
CA GLN A 39 92.58 -19.93 11.76
C GLN A 39 93.60 -18.88 12.17
N LEU A 40 93.26 -17.59 12.01
CA LEU A 40 93.99 -16.46 12.58
C LEU A 40 93.07 -15.78 13.62
N ALA A 41 93.44 -15.82 14.89
CA ALA A 41 92.74 -15.10 15.94
C ALA A 41 93.34 -13.70 16.09
N LEU A 42 92.51 -12.68 15.99
CA LEU A 42 92.88 -11.28 16.21
C LEU A 42 91.97 -10.70 17.29
N GLU A 43 92.56 -10.32 18.42
CA GLU A 43 91.85 -9.71 19.54
C GLU A 43 92.21 -8.23 19.60
N PHE A 44 91.20 -7.37 19.42
CA PHE A 44 91.32 -5.93 19.52
C PHE A 44 90.27 -5.42 20.52
N GLY A 45 90.60 -4.36 21.27
CA GLY A 45 89.60 -3.66 22.07
C GLY A 45 88.58 -2.97 21.17
N ASP A 46 89.06 -2.06 20.32
CA ASP A 46 88.28 -1.43 19.26
C ASP A 46 88.86 -1.82 17.89
N LEU A 47 87.97 -2.22 16.97
CA LEU A 47 88.31 -2.40 15.56
C LEU A 47 87.61 -1.30 14.76
N ARG A 48 88.41 -0.37 14.20
CA ARG A 48 87.92 0.63 13.25
C ARG A 48 88.19 0.16 11.83
N VAL A 49 87.13 0.02 11.03
CA VAL A 49 87.23 -0.26 9.59
C VAL A 49 86.75 0.98 8.84
N ASP A 50 87.68 1.74 8.23
CA ASP A 50 87.36 3.00 7.53
C ASP A 50 86.69 2.80 6.16
N ARG A 51 86.66 1.57 5.66
CA ARG A 51 86.04 1.22 4.36
C ARG A 51 85.20 -0.05 4.52
N ASN A 52 85.47 -1.07 3.70
CA ASN A 52 84.65 -2.28 3.65
C ASN A 52 85.27 -3.37 4.52
N LEU A 53 84.41 -4.08 5.26
CA LEU A 53 84.74 -5.35 5.86
C LEU A 53 84.19 -6.46 4.95
N GLN A 54 85.06 -7.32 4.44
CA GLN A 54 84.67 -8.51 3.68
C GLN A 54 84.83 -9.74 4.58
N ILE A 55 83.74 -10.50 4.75
CA ILE A 55 83.72 -11.74 5.52
C ILE A 55 83.20 -12.82 4.56
N SER A 56 83.96 -13.89 4.40
CA SER A 56 83.60 -15.00 3.48
C SER A 56 82.80 -16.12 4.16
N GLY A 57 82.54 -15.99 5.46
CA GLY A 57 81.70 -16.88 6.27
C GLY A 57 80.79 -16.08 7.21
N ASP A 58 80.43 -16.66 8.34
CA ASP A 58 79.48 -16.06 9.28
C ASP A 58 80.09 -14.88 10.06
N LEU A 59 79.27 -13.87 10.33
CA LEU A 59 79.60 -12.79 11.25
C LEU A 59 78.97 -13.10 12.62
N ALA A 60 79.81 -13.41 13.61
CA ALA A 60 79.35 -13.57 14.99
C ALA A 60 79.34 -12.22 15.72
N VAL A 61 78.19 -11.80 16.24
CA VAL A 61 78.02 -10.57 17.03
C VAL A 61 77.44 -10.96 18.39
N GLY A 62 78.21 -10.78 19.47
CA GLY A 62 77.72 -11.01 20.84
C GLY A 62 77.26 -12.46 21.12
N GLY A 63 77.80 -13.46 20.42
CA GLY A 63 77.42 -14.87 20.56
C GLY A 63 76.29 -15.34 19.64
N LEU A 64 75.67 -14.43 18.88
CA LEU A 64 74.74 -14.76 17.79
C LEU A 64 75.51 -14.88 16.48
N SER A 65 75.27 -15.94 15.72
CA SER A 65 75.87 -16.13 14.39
C SER A 65 74.90 -15.62 13.33
N ILE A 66 75.29 -14.60 12.58
CA ILE A 66 74.56 -14.16 11.39
C ILE A 66 75.16 -14.89 10.20
N ASN A 67 74.34 -15.67 9.50
CA ASN A 67 74.76 -16.46 8.35
C ASN A 67 74.34 -15.87 6.99
N GLU A 68 73.38 -14.93 6.98
CA GLU A 68 72.85 -14.34 5.74
C GLU A 68 72.25 -12.94 5.95
N PHE A 69 72.41 -12.08 4.93
CA PHE A 69 71.53 -10.94 4.68
C PHE A 69 70.51 -11.30 3.59
N SER A 70 69.24 -11.48 3.96
CA SER A 70 68.26 -12.13 3.09
C SER A 70 67.58 -11.19 2.12
N ARG A 71 67.40 -11.64 0.87
CA ARG A 71 66.64 -10.96 -0.19
C ARG A 71 65.31 -11.63 -0.49
N ASP A 72 64.88 -12.57 0.36
CA ASP A 72 63.61 -13.29 0.19
C ASP A 72 62.41 -12.35 0.43
N GLY A 73 61.83 -11.83 -0.66
CA GLY A 73 60.64 -10.98 -0.64
C GLY A 73 59.36 -11.68 -0.19
N ASN A 74 59.40 -13.00 0.01
CA ASN A 74 58.28 -13.77 0.53
C ASN A 74 58.40 -14.02 2.03
N LEU A 75 59.56 -13.75 2.65
CA LEU A 75 59.90 -14.15 4.02
C LEU A 75 59.44 -15.60 4.31
N ALA A 76 59.70 -16.51 3.38
CA ALA A 76 59.23 -17.89 3.42
C ALA A 76 59.99 -18.72 4.48
N GLY A 77 61.23 -18.32 4.78
CA GLY A 77 62.02 -18.89 5.87
C GLY A 77 61.72 -18.22 7.22
N ASN A 78 61.73 -19.01 8.30
CA ASN A 78 61.66 -18.52 9.68
C ASN A 78 63.03 -18.75 10.37
N SER A 79 64.00 -17.89 10.08
CA SER A 79 65.39 -18.03 10.56
C SER A 79 65.70 -16.97 11.61
N ASP A 80 66.21 -17.41 12.77
CA ASP A 80 66.74 -16.51 13.81
C ASP A 80 68.16 -16.00 13.50
N LEU A 81 68.77 -16.48 12.41
CA LEU A 81 70.17 -16.17 12.03
C LEU A 81 70.27 -15.27 10.78
N ALA A 82 69.15 -15.02 10.10
CA ALA A 82 69.11 -14.21 8.89
C ALA A 82 68.63 -12.78 9.18
N ILE A 83 69.27 -11.79 8.57
CA ILE A 83 68.84 -10.39 8.63
C ILE A 83 68.17 -10.04 7.29
N PRO A 84 66.86 -9.74 7.22
CA PRO A 84 66.22 -9.37 5.96
C PRO A 84 66.71 -8.00 5.48
N THR A 85 66.91 -7.88 4.17
CA THR A 85 67.20 -6.59 3.52
C THR A 85 65.94 -5.73 3.43
N GLU A 86 66.10 -4.41 3.30
CA GLU A 86 64.97 -3.48 3.08
C GLU A 86 64.13 -3.90 1.87
N GLN A 87 64.75 -4.43 0.82
CA GLN A 87 64.05 -4.95 -0.35
C GLN A 87 63.14 -6.13 0.00
N ALA A 88 63.62 -7.10 0.78
CA ALA A 88 62.84 -8.25 1.23
C ALA A 88 61.62 -7.82 2.06
N VAL A 89 61.85 -6.93 3.03
CA VAL A 89 60.80 -6.37 3.88
C VAL A 89 59.77 -5.60 3.04
N LYS A 90 60.22 -4.74 2.12
CA LYS A 90 59.32 -3.96 1.26
C LYS A 90 58.48 -4.88 0.38
N THR A 91 59.08 -5.86 -0.29
CA THR A 91 58.35 -6.79 -1.16
C THR A 91 57.33 -7.60 -0.35
N TYR A 92 57.71 -8.09 0.83
CA TYR A 92 56.78 -8.81 1.69
C TYR A 92 55.61 -7.93 2.12
N ILE A 93 55.89 -6.73 2.62
CA ILE A 93 54.85 -5.77 3.04
C ILE A 93 53.97 -5.36 1.86
N ASP A 94 54.52 -5.06 0.68
CA ASP A 94 53.75 -4.74 -0.52
C ASP A 94 52.82 -5.91 -0.90
N ASN A 95 53.29 -7.15 -0.81
CA ASN A 95 52.50 -8.35 -1.06
C ASN A 95 51.38 -8.53 -0.04
N GLN A 96 51.66 -8.32 1.25
CA GLN A 96 50.65 -8.37 2.32
C GLN A 96 49.61 -7.24 2.17
N ILE A 97 50.05 -6.01 1.85
CA ILE A 97 49.17 -4.85 1.63
C ILE A 97 48.27 -5.07 0.40
N THR A 98 48.82 -5.63 -0.67
CA THR A 98 48.05 -5.98 -1.87
C THR A 98 46.94 -7.00 -1.56
N GLN A 99 47.17 -7.92 -0.61
CA GLN A 99 46.15 -8.84 -0.13
C GLN A 99 45.11 -8.16 0.79
N VAL A 100 45.52 -7.14 1.55
CA VAL A 100 44.69 -6.50 2.57
C VAL A 100 43.76 -5.41 2.02
N ASN A 101 44.09 -4.70 0.93
CA ASN A 101 43.24 -3.57 0.50
C ASN A 101 43.26 -3.30 -1.00
N HIS A 102 42.12 -3.57 -1.67
CA HIS A 102 41.46 -2.70 -2.68
C HIS A 102 40.25 -3.37 -3.37
N THR A 103 39.82 -4.57 -2.96
CA THR A 103 39.05 -5.43 -3.88
C THR A 103 37.88 -6.15 -3.21
N LYS A 104 37.05 -5.43 -2.45
CA LYS A 104 35.66 -5.87 -2.22
C LYS A 104 34.63 -4.82 -2.65
N ALA A 105 35.00 -3.54 -2.63
CA ALA A 105 34.11 -2.44 -3.01
C ALA A 105 34.49 -1.74 -4.33
N ALA A 106 35.64 -2.07 -4.95
CA ALA A 106 36.17 -1.35 -6.11
C ALA A 106 36.44 -2.23 -7.36
N LEU A 107 35.76 -3.37 -7.51
CA LEU A 107 35.77 -4.11 -8.77
C LEU A 107 34.46 -3.93 -9.52
N ASN A 108 34.51 -3.11 -10.57
CA ASN A 108 33.73 -3.42 -11.76
C ASN A 108 34.22 -4.78 -12.28
N GLY A 109 33.49 -5.87 -12.01
CA GLY A 109 33.62 -7.13 -12.77
C GLY A 109 34.33 -8.32 -12.11
N ALA A 110 34.30 -8.50 -10.78
CA ALA A 110 34.48 -9.86 -10.24
C ALA A 110 33.22 -10.69 -10.51
N VAL A 111 33.36 -11.87 -11.11
CA VAL A 111 32.28 -12.78 -11.50
C VAL A 111 31.76 -13.54 -10.26
N GLU A 112 31.15 -12.83 -9.31
CA GLU A 112 30.72 -13.31 -7.98
C GLU A 112 31.77 -13.11 -6.87
N GLN A 113 31.67 -11.96 -6.20
CA GLN A 113 32.12 -11.82 -4.82
C GLN A 113 30.96 -11.26 -4.00
N ASP A 114 30.47 -12.05 -3.05
CA ASP A 114 29.48 -11.60 -2.08
C ASP A 114 30.08 -10.50 -1.20
N PHE A 115 29.64 -9.26 -1.39
CA PHE A 115 29.94 -8.17 -0.47
C PHE A 115 28.96 -8.22 0.71
N ALA A 116 29.43 -8.70 1.86
CA ALA A 116 28.68 -8.67 3.11
C ALA A 116 29.19 -7.54 4.01
N ALA A 117 28.29 -6.64 4.40
CA ALA A 117 28.55 -5.60 5.38
C ALA A 117 27.40 -5.54 6.40
N ASN A 118 27.71 -5.37 7.69
CA ASN A 118 26.68 -5.14 8.71
C ASN A 118 25.97 -3.80 8.51
N HIS A 119 26.70 -2.80 8.01
CA HIS A 119 26.20 -1.48 7.65
C HIS A 119 26.89 -1.01 6.36
N LEU A 120 26.09 -0.59 5.37
CA LEU A 120 26.57 0.06 4.16
C LEU A 120 26.11 1.52 4.18
N SER A 121 27.07 2.45 4.13
CA SER A 121 26.80 3.88 3.98
C SER A 121 27.33 4.33 2.63
N VAL A 122 26.47 4.94 1.82
CA VAL A 122 26.81 5.50 0.51
C VAL A 122 26.55 7.00 0.58
N SER A 123 27.56 7.83 0.32
CA SER A 123 27.47 9.29 0.42
C SER A 123 26.72 9.95 -0.75
N SER A 124 26.42 9.17 -1.79
CA SER A 124 25.71 9.59 -3.00
C SER A 124 24.78 8.46 -3.45
N ASN A 125 24.72 8.16 -4.75
CA ASN A 125 23.79 7.19 -5.32
C ASN A 125 24.35 5.76 -5.23
N LEU A 126 23.48 4.82 -4.88
CA LEU A 126 23.71 3.39 -5.09
C LEU A 126 22.99 2.96 -6.39
N GLN A 127 23.72 2.45 -7.36
CA GLN A 127 23.17 1.87 -8.59
C GLN A 127 23.26 0.35 -8.51
N VAL A 128 22.15 -0.34 -8.75
CA VAL A 128 22.09 -1.81 -8.84
C VAL A 128 21.64 -2.15 -10.27
N SER A 129 22.48 -2.85 -11.04
CA SER A 129 22.20 -3.20 -12.44
C SER A 129 21.22 -4.37 -12.59
N GLY A 130 21.02 -5.14 -11.51
CA GLY A 130 20.07 -6.24 -11.43
C GLY A 130 18.97 -5.99 -10.41
N ASN A 131 18.51 -7.07 -9.78
CA ASN A 131 17.47 -6.99 -8.75
C ASN A 131 18.04 -6.48 -7.43
N LEU A 132 17.24 -5.68 -6.72
CA LEU A 132 17.47 -5.35 -5.32
C LEU A 132 16.46 -6.14 -4.46
N GLU A 133 16.95 -7.06 -3.65
CA GLU A 133 16.15 -7.77 -2.65
C GLU A 133 16.33 -7.11 -1.28
N VAL A 134 15.22 -6.82 -0.60
CA VAL A 134 15.19 -6.23 0.74
C VAL A 134 14.35 -7.13 1.64
N ASN A 135 15.00 -7.93 2.49
CA ASN A 135 14.34 -9.00 3.26
C ASN A 135 13.54 -8.54 4.48
N SER A 136 13.78 -7.33 4.99
CA SER A 136 13.08 -6.80 6.16
C SER A 136 12.15 -5.65 5.77
N GLY A 137 12.70 -4.49 5.44
CA GLY A 137 11.90 -3.34 5.04
C GLY A 137 12.74 -2.25 4.39
N LEU A 138 12.11 -1.51 3.49
CA LEU A 138 12.68 -0.32 2.86
C LEU A 138 12.21 0.92 3.62
N HIS A 139 13.15 1.65 4.22
CA HIS A 139 12.88 2.94 4.85
C HIS A 139 13.49 4.06 4.01
N THR A 140 12.67 4.97 3.49
CA THR A 140 13.11 6.15 2.75
C THR A 140 12.61 7.41 3.44
N THR A 141 13.43 8.46 3.43
CA THR A 141 13.01 9.81 3.84
C THR A 141 12.39 10.61 2.68
N GLY A 142 12.66 10.19 1.45
CA GLY A 142 12.11 10.75 0.22
C GLY A 142 11.14 9.81 -0.49
N ALA A 143 10.68 10.25 -1.66
CA ALA A 143 9.78 9.47 -2.51
C ALA A 143 10.46 8.20 -3.05
N VAL A 144 9.67 7.14 -3.19
CA VAL A 144 10.03 5.95 -3.97
C VAL A 144 9.37 6.10 -5.34
N SER A 145 10.17 6.10 -6.40
CA SER A 145 9.68 6.10 -7.78
C SER A 145 9.82 4.69 -8.35
N ILE A 146 8.76 4.20 -8.99
CA ILE A 146 8.71 2.89 -9.62
C ILE A 146 8.21 3.11 -11.03
N ASP A 147 9.07 2.87 -12.02
CA ASP A 147 8.73 3.06 -13.43
C ASP A 147 7.81 1.94 -13.97
N GLY A 148 7.80 0.79 -13.29
CA GLY A 148 6.99 -0.37 -13.61
C GLY A 148 5.83 -0.58 -12.64
N ASN A 149 5.58 -1.84 -12.29
CA ASN A 149 4.49 -2.22 -11.41
C ASN A 149 4.94 -2.27 -9.95
N LEU A 150 4.11 -1.73 -9.06
CA LEU A 150 4.17 -2.00 -7.62
C LEU A 150 3.17 -3.11 -7.28
N THR A 151 3.68 -4.27 -6.83
CA THR A 151 2.83 -5.35 -6.29
C THR A 151 2.86 -5.31 -4.78
N VAL A 152 1.69 -5.26 -4.14
CA VAL A 152 1.55 -5.26 -2.67
C VAL A 152 0.64 -6.42 -2.27
N SER A 153 1.19 -7.41 -1.57
CA SER A 153 0.44 -8.62 -1.17
C SER A 153 -0.47 -8.41 0.05
N ASN A 154 -0.22 -7.36 0.82
CA ASN A 154 -1.01 -7.00 2.01
C ASN A 154 -1.82 -5.71 1.74
N GLY A 155 -1.69 -4.69 2.60
CA GLY A 155 -2.37 -3.41 2.44
C GLY A 155 -1.41 -2.26 2.22
N ILE A 156 -1.95 -1.16 1.68
CA ILE A 156 -1.27 0.15 1.62
C ILE A 156 -1.85 1.00 2.74
N THR A 157 -1.02 1.39 3.71
CA THR A 157 -1.37 2.38 4.73
C THR A 157 -0.79 3.72 4.32
N THR A 158 -1.64 4.67 3.98
CA THR A 158 -1.25 6.01 3.54
C THR A 158 -2.27 7.03 4.02
N ASN A 159 -1.86 8.29 4.19
CA ASN A 159 -2.78 9.40 4.42
C ASN A 159 -3.63 9.70 3.18
N GLU A 160 -3.06 9.48 1.99
CA GLU A 160 -3.70 9.72 0.71
C GLU A 160 -3.23 8.68 -0.32
N LEU A 161 -4.18 8.14 -1.08
CA LEU A 161 -3.92 7.32 -2.25
C LEU A 161 -4.56 8.02 -3.46
N SER A 162 -3.74 8.46 -4.41
CA SER A 162 -4.19 9.08 -5.66
C SER A 162 -4.00 8.09 -6.82
N VAL A 163 -5.08 7.82 -7.54
CA VAL A 163 -5.10 6.98 -8.76
C VAL A 163 -5.44 7.90 -9.92
N ILE A 164 -4.50 8.09 -10.85
CA ILE A 164 -4.62 9.07 -11.94
C ILE A 164 -5.33 8.50 -13.17
N ASP A 165 -5.25 7.17 -13.36
CA ASP A 165 -5.89 6.47 -14.46
C ASP A 165 -7.10 5.66 -13.95
N SER A 166 -7.03 4.33 -13.99
CA SER A 166 -8.19 3.48 -13.74
C SER A 166 -7.87 2.32 -12.79
N VAL A 167 -8.91 1.84 -12.12
CA VAL A 167 -8.91 0.59 -11.36
C VAL A 167 -9.68 -0.43 -12.19
N THR A 168 -8.99 -1.45 -12.71
CA THR A 168 -9.57 -2.43 -13.66
C THR A 168 -10.11 -3.69 -12.99
N THR A 169 -9.81 -3.89 -11.71
CA THR A 169 -10.35 -4.97 -10.87
C THR A 169 -11.41 -4.43 -9.92
N PRO A 170 -12.32 -5.28 -9.40
CA PRO A 170 -13.32 -4.83 -8.44
C PRO A 170 -12.70 -4.14 -7.23
N LEU A 171 -13.14 -2.93 -6.94
CA LEU A 171 -12.78 -2.17 -5.75
C LEU A 171 -13.79 -2.49 -4.63
N THR A 172 -13.31 -3.07 -3.53
CA THR A 172 -14.11 -3.27 -2.31
C THR A 172 -13.83 -2.15 -1.32
N ILE A 173 -14.88 -1.50 -0.83
CA ILE A 173 -14.79 -0.43 0.17
C ILE A 173 -15.62 -0.86 1.38
N ASN A 174 -14.96 -1.07 2.53
CA ASN A 174 -15.60 -1.58 3.75
C ASN A 174 -16.35 -0.52 4.56
N ASN A 175 -16.19 0.77 4.22
CA ASN A 175 -16.82 1.87 4.93
C ASN A 175 -17.50 2.81 3.93
N THR A 176 -16.95 3.99 3.70
CA THR A 176 -17.58 5.04 2.89
C THR A 176 -16.81 5.29 1.60
N LEU A 177 -17.55 5.34 0.49
CA LEU A 177 -17.09 5.94 -0.76
C LEU A 177 -17.74 7.32 -0.92
N THR A 178 -16.92 8.37 -0.93
CA THR A 178 -17.39 9.73 -1.25
C THR A 178 -17.06 10.04 -2.70
N VAL A 179 -18.08 10.39 -3.49
CA VAL A 179 -17.92 10.83 -4.89
C VAL A 179 -18.41 12.27 -5.00
N ASN A 180 -17.52 13.19 -5.34
CA ASN A 180 -17.82 14.63 -5.39
C ASN A 180 -18.58 15.06 -6.66
N SER A 181 -18.87 14.13 -7.56
CA SER A 181 -19.50 14.40 -8.86
C SER A 181 -20.41 13.22 -9.22
N ALA A 182 -20.46 12.83 -10.50
CA ALA A 182 -21.31 11.74 -10.94
C ALA A 182 -20.61 10.38 -10.84
N ILE A 183 -21.41 9.33 -10.57
CA ILE A 183 -21.03 7.95 -10.81
C ILE A 183 -21.53 7.57 -12.20
N ALA A 184 -20.63 7.45 -13.17
CA ALA A 184 -20.97 7.01 -14.52
C ALA A 184 -20.92 5.47 -14.61
N ALA A 185 -22.07 4.82 -14.43
CA ALA A 185 -22.20 3.35 -14.50
C ALA A 185 -23.41 2.96 -15.36
N SER A 186 -23.34 1.81 -16.03
CA SER A 186 -24.48 1.25 -16.77
C SER A 186 -25.62 0.80 -15.84
N SER A 187 -25.28 0.41 -14.62
CA SER A 187 -26.22 0.05 -13.57
C SER A 187 -25.62 0.33 -12.20
N LEU A 188 -26.45 0.77 -11.26
CA LEU A 188 -26.12 0.87 -9.83
C LEU A 188 -27.05 -0.07 -9.06
N ARG A 189 -26.49 -1.02 -8.31
CA ARG A 189 -27.27 -1.91 -7.43
C ARG A 189 -27.06 -1.47 -5.98
N VAL A 190 -28.15 -1.18 -5.29
CA VAL A 190 -28.17 -0.84 -3.86
C VAL A 190 -29.02 -1.88 -3.14
N THR A 191 -28.47 -2.48 -2.08
CA THR A 191 -29.12 -3.58 -1.35
C THR A 191 -30.04 -3.12 -0.22
N GLU A 192 -29.82 -1.91 0.28
CA GLU A 192 -30.60 -1.33 1.36
C GLU A 192 -31.34 -0.09 0.87
N THR A 193 -30.96 1.08 1.33
CA THR A 193 -31.69 2.33 1.12
C THR A 193 -30.94 3.26 0.18
N VAL A 194 -31.70 3.99 -0.64
CA VAL A 194 -31.21 5.12 -1.42
C VAL A 194 -31.90 6.38 -0.91
N THR A 195 -31.13 7.32 -0.38
CA THR A 195 -31.62 8.66 -0.06
C THR A 195 -31.18 9.60 -1.16
N ALA A 196 -32.13 10.07 -1.97
CA ALA A 196 -31.87 11.03 -3.03
C ALA A 196 -32.76 12.26 -2.86
N GLY A 197 -32.21 13.45 -3.05
CA GLY A 197 -33.02 14.69 -3.04
C GLY A 197 -33.97 14.77 -4.22
N LYS A 198 -33.59 14.21 -5.37
CA LYS A 198 -34.41 14.08 -6.58
C LYS A 198 -34.04 12.79 -7.31
N PHE A 199 -35.05 12.17 -7.92
CA PHE A 199 -34.86 11.14 -8.93
C PHE A 199 -35.29 11.70 -10.28
N HIS A 200 -34.39 11.64 -11.27
CA HIS A 200 -34.66 12.05 -12.64
C HIS A 200 -34.68 10.80 -13.53
N GLY A 201 -35.88 10.30 -13.80
CA GLY A 201 -36.13 9.14 -14.65
C GLY A 201 -37.63 8.99 -14.87
N ASP A 202 -38.02 8.13 -15.82
CA ASP A 202 -39.44 7.84 -16.09
C ASP A 202 -40.11 7.04 -14.97
N GLY A 203 -39.32 6.51 -14.02
CA GLY A 203 -39.79 5.69 -12.89
C GLY A 203 -40.49 4.41 -13.32
N SER A 204 -40.43 4.03 -14.60
CA SER A 204 -41.20 2.92 -15.15
C SER A 204 -40.75 1.58 -14.56
N MET A 205 -39.47 1.48 -14.19
CA MET A 205 -38.84 0.31 -13.59
C MET A 205 -38.71 0.38 -12.06
N LEU A 206 -39.18 1.44 -11.41
CA LEU A 206 -39.25 1.47 -9.94
C LEU A 206 -40.37 0.53 -9.49
N THR A 207 -40.01 -0.53 -8.77
CA THR A 207 -40.93 -1.49 -8.16
C THR A 207 -41.06 -1.22 -6.66
N GLY A 208 -42.19 -1.60 -6.04
CA GLY A 208 -42.43 -1.35 -4.60
C GLY A 208 -42.92 0.06 -4.28
N ILE A 209 -43.18 0.87 -5.30
CA ILE A 209 -44.01 2.08 -5.21
C ILE A 209 -45.45 1.70 -5.57
N THR A 210 -46.43 2.02 -4.72
CA THR A 210 -47.83 1.71 -5.01
C THR A 210 -48.34 2.61 -6.14
N LYS A 211 -48.70 1.99 -7.27
CA LYS A 211 -49.44 2.64 -8.35
C LYS A 211 -50.92 2.38 -8.13
N TRP A 212 -51.76 3.39 -8.39
CA TRP A 212 -53.20 3.21 -8.39
C TRP A 212 -53.60 2.08 -9.37
N SER A 213 -54.34 1.08 -8.90
CA SER A 213 -54.76 -0.07 -9.69
C SER A 213 -56.23 -0.42 -9.44
N LEU A 214 -56.91 -0.94 -10.47
CA LEU A 214 -58.30 -1.38 -10.34
C LEU A 214 -58.36 -2.62 -9.45
N ALA A 215 -58.93 -2.49 -8.26
CA ALA A 215 -59.12 -3.61 -7.33
C ALA A 215 -60.42 -4.38 -7.62
N TYR A 216 -61.51 -3.67 -7.91
CA TYR A 216 -62.82 -4.29 -8.11
C TYR A 216 -63.74 -3.42 -8.98
N ALA A 217 -64.59 -4.03 -9.79
CA ALA A 217 -65.63 -3.33 -10.54
C ALA A 217 -66.92 -4.14 -10.58
N HIS A 218 -68.06 -3.47 -10.50
CA HIS A 218 -69.37 -4.09 -10.62
C HIS A 218 -70.32 -3.23 -11.46
N ASP A 219 -71.36 -3.85 -11.99
CA ASP A 219 -72.43 -3.18 -12.73
C ASP A 219 -73.45 -2.53 -11.78
N LYS A 220 -74.53 -1.96 -12.33
CA LYS A 220 -75.59 -1.31 -11.52
C LYS A 220 -76.30 -2.28 -10.58
N THR A 221 -76.34 -3.57 -10.88
CA THR A 221 -77.00 -4.58 -10.03
C THR A 221 -76.09 -5.08 -8.91
N GLY A 222 -74.81 -4.67 -8.91
CA GLY A 222 -73.79 -5.20 -8.02
C GLY A 222 -73.16 -6.49 -8.53
N GLN A 223 -73.43 -6.88 -9.78
CA GLN A 223 -72.78 -8.02 -10.40
C GLN A 223 -71.35 -7.65 -10.79
N LYS A 224 -70.40 -8.50 -10.40
CA LYS A 224 -68.98 -8.29 -10.69
C LYS A 224 -68.72 -8.20 -12.19
N ILE A 225 -67.95 -7.18 -12.59
CA ILE A 225 -67.41 -6.99 -13.93
C ILE A 225 -65.92 -7.34 -13.98
N ALA A 226 -65.13 -6.88 -13.00
CA ALA A 226 -63.67 -7.08 -12.99
C ALA A 226 -63.10 -7.07 -11.56
N GLY A 227 -61.86 -7.55 -11.42
CA GLY A 227 -61.15 -7.60 -10.15
C GLY A 227 -61.72 -8.63 -9.16
N ASP A 228 -61.39 -8.47 -7.89
CA ASP A 228 -61.89 -9.30 -6.81
C ASP A 228 -62.24 -8.49 -5.57
N ILE A 229 -63.40 -8.77 -5.00
CA ILE A 229 -63.89 -8.01 -3.84
C ILE A 229 -63.07 -8.31 -2.58
N ASN A 230 -62.53 -9.53 -2.45
CA ASN A 230 -61.67 -9.86 -1.31
C ASN A 230 -60.34 -9.11 -1.43
N SER A 231 -59.75 -8.98 -2.63
CA SER A 231 -58.56 -8.14 -2.83
C SER A 231 -58.79 -6.68 -2.46
N LEU A 232 -59.98 -6.12 -2.76
CA LEU A 232 -60.33 -4.77 -2.30
C LEU A 232 -60.44 -4.71 -0.77
N ILE A 233 -61.09 -5.69 -0.14
CA ILE A 233 -61.22 -5.76 1.33
C ILE A 233 -59.86 -5.86 2.00
N GLU A 234 -59.00 -6.78 1.55
CA GLU A 234 -57.64 -6.98 2.06
C GLU A 234 -56.80 -5.71 1.93
N ALA A 235 -56.90 -5.01 0.80
CA ALA A 235 -56.21 -3.74 0.61
C ALA A 235 -56.68 -2.66 1.59
N ILE A 236 -57.99 -2.55 1.82
CA ILE A 236 -58.56 -1.62 2.81
C ILE A 236 -58.09 -1.97 4.22
N GLU A 237 -58.13 -3.24 4.60
CA GLU A 237 -57.64 -3.73 5.89
C GLU A 237 -56.13 -3.50 6.05
N GLY A 238 -55.38 -3.51 4.94
CA GLY A 238 -53.96 -3.14 4.87
C GLY A 238 -53.67 -1.63 4.87
N GLY A 239 -54.70 -0.78 4.91
CA GLY A 239 -54.55 0.68 4.97
C GLY A 239 -54.36 1.38 3.63
N HIS A 240 -54.63 0.71 2.50
CA HIS A 240 -54.57 1.34 1.19
C HIS A 240 -55.62 2.45 1.04
N SER A 241 -55.26 3.50 0.30
CA SER A 241 -56.22 4.53 -0.08
C SER A 241 -57.15 3.99 -1.17
N VAL A 242 -58.43 4.37 -1.12
CA VAL A 242 -59.44 3.93 -2.09
C VAL A 242 -60.01 5.09 -2.87
N ARG A 243 -60.13 4.91 -4.19
CA ARG A 243 -60.88 5.78 -5.10
C ARG A 243 -62.02 5.02 -5.74
N VAL A 244 -63.14 5.70 -5.90
CA VAL A 244 -64.29 5.16 -6.62
C VAL A 244 -64.55 5.98 -7.89
N LEU A 245 -64.75 5.30 -9.00
CA LEU A 245 -65.16 5.87 -10.28
C LEU A 245 -66.58 5.44 -10.58
N MET A 246 -67.48 6.41 -10.71
CA MET A 246 -68.87 6.25 -11.11
C MET A 246 -69.06 6.79 -12.54
N GLU A 247 -69.83 6.07 -13.36
CA GLU A 247 -70.14 6.46 -14.74
C GLU A 247 -71.63 6.81 -14.86
N GLY A 248 -71.96 7.95 -15.49
CA GLY A 248 -73.36 8.33 -15.75
C GLY A 248 -73.50 9.43 -16.81
N ASN A 249 -74.45 9.26 -17.74
CA ASN A 249 -74.85 10.22 -18.79
C ASN A 249 -73.65 11.02 -19.36
N ASP A 250 -72.70 10.30 -19.96
CA ASP A 250 -71.49 10.82 -20.61
C ASP A 250 -70.44 11.45 -19.68
N LEU A 251 -70.60 11.34 -18.36
CA LEU A 251 -69.63 11.82 -17.37
C LEU A 251 -69.03 10.66 -16.58
N GLN A 252 -67.72 10.77 -16.32
CA GLN A 252 -67.02 9.95 -15.33
C GLN A 252 -66.69 10.82 -14.13
N TYR A 253 -67.00 10.31 -12.95
CA TYR A 253 -66.75 10.98 -11.70
C TYR A 253 -65.88 10.08 -10.83
N VAL A 254 -64.65 10.53 -10.55
CA VAL A 254 -63.71 9.85 -9.64
C VAL A 254 -63.66 10.65 -8.35
N THR A 255 -63.78 9.96 -7.22
CA THR A 255 -63.60 10.59 -5.91
C THR A 255 -62.88 9.67 -4.94
N ASP A 256 -62.20 10.28 -3.98
CA ASP A 256 -61.61 9.57 -2.85
C ASP A 256 -62.71 9.06 -1.91
N ALA A 257 -62.50 7.87 -1.36
CA ALA A 257 -63.27 7.38 -0.23
C ALA A 257 -62.70 7.97 1.05
N GLU A 258 -63.43 8.89 1.67
CA GLU A 258 -63.01 9.57 2.90
C GLU A 258 -63.16 8.64 4.11
N ASN A 259 -64.26 7.89 4.13
CA ASN A 259 -64.54 6.89 5.14
C ASN A 259 -64.89 5.57 4.45
N LEU A 260 -64.35 4.49 4.99
CA LEU A 260 -64.54 3.14 4.49
C LEU A 260 -65.15 2.26 5.58
N TRP A 261 -66.13 1.46 5.21
CA TRP A 261 -66.68 0.41 6.08
C TRP A 261 -66.73 -0.92 5.34
N ILE A 262 -66.44 -1.98 6.08
CA ILE A 262 -66.58 -3.35 5.61
C ILE A 262 -67.62 -4.03 6.49
N LYS A 263 -68.67 -4.59 5.87
CA LYS A 263 -69.70 -5.35 6.58
C LYS A 263 -70.23 -6.47 5.71
N ASN A 264 -70.17 -7.70 6.21
CA ASN A 264 -70.69 -8.90 5.52
C ASN A 264 -70.18 -9.04 4.07
N GLY A 265 -68.88 -8.81 3.85
CA GLY A 265 -68.25 -8.89 2.53
C GLY A 265 -68.60 -7.76 1.56
N ILE A 266 -69.18 -6.67 2.06
CA ILE A 266 -69.54 -5.48 1.27
C ILE A 266 -68.68 -4.33 1.75
N VAL A 267 -68.11 -3.59 0.79
CA VAL A 267 -67.36 -2.37 1.05
C VAL A 267 -68.29 -1.18 0.80
N TYR A 268 -68.25 -0.22 1.71
CA TYR A 268 -68.94 1.06 1.63
C TYR A 268 -67.92 2.18 1.63
N ALA A 269 -68.03 3.11 0.68
CA ALA A 269 -67.24 4.33 0.63
C ALA A 269 -68.16 5.54 0.79
N GLN A 270 -67.83 6.41 1.73
CA GLN A 270 -68.48 7.71 1.87
C GLN A 270 -67.57 8.81 1.34
N ASN A 271 -68.19 9.78 0.69
CA ASN A 271 -67.60 11.07 0.37
C ASN A 271 -68.56 12.17 0.80
N THR A 272 -68.07 13.10 1.62
CA THR A 272 -68.81 14.23 2.18
C THR A 272 -68.34 15.57 1.63
N SER A 273 -67.23 15.61 0.89
CA SER A 273 -66.62 16.86 0.42
C SER A 273 -67.15 17.39 -0.93
N HIS A 274 -68.05 16.69 -1.61
CA HIS A 274 -68.54 17.14 -2.91
C HIS A 274 -69.53 18.30 -2.77
N VAL A 275 -69.21 19.45 -3.37
CA VAL A 275 -70.11 20.61 -3.56
C VAL A 275 -70.66 20.63 -4.98
N SER A 276 -71.94 20.93 -5.13
CA SER A 276 -72.64 20.87 -6.41
C SER A 276 -71.97 21.70 -7.51
N VAL A 277 -71.70 21.03 -8.63
CA VAL A 277 -71.14 21.63 -9.84
C VAL A 277 -72.09 21.52 -11.03
N THR A 278 -71.80 22.27 -12.08
CA THR A 278 -72.46 22.22 -13.38
C THR A 278 -71.43 22.45 -14.47
N PHE A 279 -71.64 21.82 -15.63
CA PHE A 279 -70.88 22.14 -16.82
C PHE A 279 -71.54 23.30 -17.59
N GLN A 280 -70.72 24.21 -18.11
CA GLN A 280 -71.11 25.22 -19.09
C GLN A 280 -70.13 25.12 -20.27
N GLY A 281 -70.52 24.37 -21.30
CA GLY A 281 -69.56 23.84 -22.29
C GLY A 281 -68.58 22.89 -21.61
N ASP A 282 -67.28 23.02 -21.91
CA ASP A 282 -66.20 22.19 -21.33
C ASP A 282 -65.70 22.70 -19.96
N VAL A 283 -66.32 23.74 -19.41
CA VAL A 283 -65.91 24.34 -18.13
C VAL A 283 -66.80 23.83 -16.99
N LEU A 284 -66.19 23.21 -15.99
CA LEU A 284 -66.84 22.84 -14.73
C LEU A 284 -66.90 24.04 -13.78
N LYS A 285 -68.09 24.37 -13.27
CA LYS A 285 -68.33 25.50 -12.38
C LYS A 285 -69.15 25.08 -11.17
N PHE A 286 -69.02 25.78 -10.05
CA PHE A 286 -69.98 25.66 -8.94
C PHE A 286 -71.35 26.20 -9.38
N LYS A 287 -72.43 25.63 -8.83
CA LYS A 287 -73.76 26.19 -9.02
C LYS A 287 -73.94 27.46 -8.17
N ASP A 288 -74.63 28.47 -8.67
CA ASP A 288 -74.93 29.68 -7.87
C ASP A 288 -75.74 29.32 -6.61
N ASP A 289 -76.76 28.47 -6.76
CA ASP A 289 -77.51 27.86 -5.65
C ASP A 289 -76.83 26.55 -5.21
N SER A 290 -75.63 26.70 -4.62
CA SER A 290 -74.74 25.60 -4.25
C SER A 290 -75.27 24.75 -3.10
N TYR A 291 -75.02 23.45 -3.18
CA TYR A 291 -75.37 22.48 -2.14
C TYR A 291 -74.27 21.43 -1.94
N TRP A 292 -74.13 20.95 -0.71
CA TRP A 292 -73.38 19.74 -0.39
C TRP A 292 -74.07 18.53 -1.02
N TRP A 293 -73.27 17.67 -1.64
CA TRP A 293 -73.67 16.41 -2.24
C TRP A 293 -72.92 15.29 -1.52
N MET A 294 -73.50 14.78 -0.45
CA MET A 294 -72.86 13.71 0.32
C MET A 294 -73.34 12.37 -0.21
N VAL A 295 -72.40 11.47 -0.46
CA VAL A 295 -72.69 10.19 -1.09
C VAL A 295 -72.09 9.04 -0.28
N ILE A 296 -72.84 7.97 -0.15
CA ILE A 296 -72.35 6.66 0.27
C ILE A 296 -72.59 5.70 -0.89
N VAL A 297 -71.55 5.00 -1.30
CA VAL A 297 -71.63 3.95 -2.32
C VAL A 297 -71.23 2.60 -1.75
N SER A 298 -71.80 1.52 -2.31
CA SER A 298 -71.47 0.15 -1.91
C SER A 298 -71.04 -0.71 -3.10
N THR A 299 -70.29 -1.78 -2.81
CA THR A 299 -69.94 -2.80 -3.82
C THR A 299 -71.14 -3.60 -4.34
N LYS A 300 -72.35 -3.40 -3.79
CA LYS A 300 -73.62 -3.91 -4.34
C LYS A 300 -74.26 -2.97 -5.37
N GLY A 301 -73.59 -1.89 -5.71
CA GLY A 301 -74.11 -0.84 -6.58
C GLY A 301 -75.09 0.11 -5.91
N ASP A 302 -75.32 0.00 -4.60
CA ASP A 302 -76.15 0.99 -3.90
C ASP A 302 -75.43 2.33 -3.86
N ARG A 303 -76.16 3.39 -4.20
CA ARG A 303 -75.75 4.77 -3.97
C ARG A 303 -76.83 5.48 -3.19
N ASP A 304 -76.45 5.91 -1.99
CA ASP A 304 -77.25 6.72 -1.09
C ASP A 304 -76.73 8.15 -1.12
N MET A 305 -77.61 9.11 -1.39
CA MET A 305 -77.21 10.47 -1.71
C MET A 305 -78.14 11.48 -1.07
N ILE A 306 -77.58 12.33 -0.22
CA ILE A 306 -78.29 13.42 0.44
C ILE A 306 -77.73 14.76 -0.01
N ARG A 307 -78.60 15.77 -0.07
CA ARG A 307 -78.23 17.13 -0.50
C ARG A 307 -78.72 18.16 0.48
N TRP A 308 -77.84 19.09 0.83
CA TRP A 308 -78.12 20.19 1.77
C TRP A 308 -77.52 21.48 1.23
N ASN A 309 -78.23 22.60 1.34
CA ASN A 309 -77.68 23.90 0.92
C ASN A 309 -76.34 24.18 1.61
N VAL A 310 -75.41 24.79 0.88
CA VAL A 310 -74.18 25.30 1.49
C VAL A 310 -74.54 26.50 2.35
N GLY A 311 -74.09 26.50 3.62
CA GLY A 311 -74.32 27.59 4.57
C GLY A 311 -75.68 27.57 5.29
N GLU A 312 -76.56 26.60 5.00
CA GLU A 312 -77.89 26.50 5.60
C GLU A 312 -78.25 25.04 5.92
N HIS A 313 -78.99 24.80 7.01
CA HIS A 313 -79.57 23.49 7.29
C HIS A 313 -80.88 23.27 6.52
N LYS A 314 -80.80 23.29 5.19
CA LYS A 314 -81.96 23.10 4.29
C LYS A 314 -81.76 21.89 3.37
N SER A 315 -82.57 20.86 3.57
CA SER A 315 -82.55 19.65 2.75
C SER A 315 -83.06 19.94 1.33
N ARG A 316 -82.36 19.40 0.34
CA ARG A 316 -82.75 19.41 -1.09
C ARG A 316 -83.17 18.03 -1.60
N GLY A 317 -83.41 17.11 -0.67
CA GLY A 317 -83.91 15.78 -0.97
C GLY A 317 -82.84 14.70 -0.96
N HIS A 318 -83.36 13.48 -0.89
CA HIS A 318 -82.64 12.23 -0.72
C HIS A 318 -82.91 11.35 -1.93
N THR A 319 -81.87 10.78 -2.51
CA THR A 319 -82.01 9.83 -3.61
C THR A 319 -81.26 8.55 -3.30
N GLN A 320 -81.95 7.44 -3.49
CA GLN A 320 -81.39 6.10 -3.45
C GLN A 320 -81.53 5.49 -4.82
N ASN A 321 -80.41 5.09 -5.41
CA ASN A 321 -80.41 4.44 -6.71
C ASN A 321 -79.24 3.46 -6.86
N LYS A 322 -79.20 2.80 -8.00
CA LYS A 322 -78.20 1.79 -8.35
C LYS A 322 -77.24 2.32 -9.42
N VAL A 323 -75.93 2.17 -9.22
CA VAL A 323 -74.87 2.65 -10.13
C VAL A 323 -73.74 1.62 -10.28
N ALA A 324 -73.11 1.61 -11.46
CA ALA A 324 -71.91 0.84 -11.70
C ALA A 324 -70.70 1.61 -11.14
N ILE A 325 -69.78 0.91 -10.48
CA ILE A 325 -68.63 1.53 -9.80
C ILE A 325 -67.38 0.71 -10.03
N LYS A 326 -66.28 1.41 -10.31
CA LYS A 326 -64.91 0.86 -10.31
C LYS A 326 -64.18 1.37 -9.07
N TRP A 327 -63.49 0.47 -8.37
CA TRP A 327 -62.80 0.70 -7.11
C TRP A 327 -61.31 0.54 -7.34
N PHE A 328 -60.54 1.57 -7.01
CA PHE A 328 -59.10 1.61 -7.19
C PHE A 328 -58.39 1.69 -5.84
N ILE A 329 -57.23 1.04 -5.73
CA ILE A 329 -56.35 1.07 -4.54
C ILE A 329 -55.00 1.67 -4.91
N GLY A 330 -54.41 2.43 -3.98
CA GLY A 330 -53.10 3.09 -4.14
C GLY A 330 -52.26 3.05 -2.88
#